data_AF-Q2XS41-F1
#
_entry.id   AF-Q2XS41-F1
#
_cell.length_a   1.000
_cell.length_b   1.000
_cell.length_c   1.000
_cell.angle_alpha   90.00
_cell.angle_beta   90.00
_cell.angle_gamma   90.00
#
_symmetry.space_group_name_H-M   'P 1'
#
loop_
_entity.id
_entity.type
_entity.pdbx_description
1 polymer ?
#
loop_
_entity_poly.entity_id
_entity_poly.type
_entity_poly.pdbx_seq_one_letter_code
_entity_poly.pdbx_strand_id
1 'polypeptide(L)'
;LGNHPIGTLARASFQSFNTGDPVEVSMCLNIVLETAYTNPLVVALPQVAAVNGEHAMPTAFLSIQSDESRHMANGYGTLMSVIQEHDNLPFLQESLDRHFWHQHQSMDTLVGVLSEYFAVERPWAYKDVWEEWVVDDFVGSYMSRLSPFGLKPPARLGEVARFVNDMHHSVAIALAAMWPLNFWRTDPMGPADYEWFENHYPGWTKSYGGLWDAFRDMSDPSSARILLQELPALPAFCQVCHVPCVVPSIHAPETRIVYGEGKKFAVCSEGCEWIFNLNPTIYSGCANWWERFDGMDLADVILA
;
A
#
# COMPACT_ATOMS: atom_id res chain seq x y z
N LEU A 1 -10.21 -12.77 -7.29
CA LEU A 1 -9.26 -11.63 -7.31
C LEU A 1 -8.94 -11.11 -8.71
N GLY A 2 -8.77 -11.97 -9.72
CA GLY A 2 -8.31 -11.53 -11.06
C GLY A 2 -9.12 -10.40 -11.71
N ASN A 3 -10.42 -10.26 -11.42
CA ASN A 3 -11.31 -9.24 -11.98
C ASN A 3 -11.50 -8.02 -11.06
N HIS A 4 -10.77 -7.93 -9.95
CA HIS A 4 -10.87 -6.83 -8.99
C HIS A 4 -9.61 -5.94 -9.04
N PRO A 5 -9.69 -4.60 -8.91
CA PRO A 5 -8.51 -3.73 -8.88
C PRO A 5 -7.46 -4.14 -7.82
N ILE A 6 -7.86 -4.37 -6.57
CA ILE A 6 -7.01 -4.98 -5.53
C ILE A 6 -6.32 -6.29 -5.97
N GLY A 7 -6.92 -7.11 -6.83
CA GLY A 7 -6.22 -8.29 -7.34
C GLY A 7 -4.99 -7.94 -8.20
N THR A 8 -5.06 -6.84 -8.97
CA THR A 8 -3.91 -6.32 -9.73
C THR A 8 -2.87 -5.69 -8.80
N LEU A 9 -3.30 -4.97 -7.76
CA LEU A 9 -2.44 -4.45 -6.69
C LEU A 9 -1.71 -5.57 -5.96
N ALA A 10 -2.43 -6.57 -5.45
CA ALA A 10 -1.83 -7.70 -4.74
C ALA A 10 -0.82 -8.46 -5.62
N ARG A 11 -1.13 -8.64 -6.91
CA ARG A 11 -0.17 -9.23 -7.85
C ARG A 11 1.08 -8.35 -7.96
N ALA A 12 0.94 -7.04 -8.18
CA ALA A 12 2.08 -6.15 -8.29
C ALA A 12 2.95 -6.17 -7.02
N SER A 13 2.34 -6.04 -5.84
CA SER A 13 3.01 -6.07 -4.53
C SER A 13 3.83 -7.35 -4.30
N PHE A 14 3.28 -8.50 -4.68
CA PHE A 14 3.85 -9.81 -4.33
C PHE A 14 4.61 -10.49 -5.47
N GLN A 15 4.49 -10.03 -6.72
CA GLN A 15 5.17 -10.64 -7.87
C GLN A 15 6.70 -10.59 -7.73
N SER A 16 7.25 -9.56 -7.10
CA SER A 16 8.69 -9.44 -6.85
C SER A 16 9.23 -10.53 -5.91
N PHE A 17 8.39 -11.35 -5.27
CA PHE A 17 8.82 -12.43 -4.38
C PHE A 17 9.23 -13.71 -5.12
N ASN A 18 8.98 -13.77 -6.43
CA ASN A 18 9.31 -14.93 -7.25
C ASN A 18 9.75 -14.57 -8.67
N THR A 19 9.86 -13.26 -8.97
CA THR A 19 10.26 -12.74 -10.26
C THR A 19 11.42 -11.78 -10.06
N GLY A 20 12.61 -12.16 -10.53
CA GLY A 20 13.86 -11.43 -10.33
C GLY A 20 15.03 -12.38 -10.05
N ASP A 21 16.21 -11.81 -9.83
CA ASP A 21 17.35 -12.58 -9.33
C ASP A 21 17.10 -12.99 -7.85
N PRO A 22 17.57 -14.16 -7.37
CA PRO A 22 17.32 -14.60 -6.00
C PRO A 22 17.76 -13.62 -4.90
N VAL A 23 18.83 -12.83 -5.11
CA VAL A 23 19.26 -11.81 -4.13
C VAL A 23 18.24 -10.68 -4.08
N GLU A 24 17.79 -10.19 -5.22
CA GLU A 24 16.78 -9.14 -5.35
C GLU A 24 15.43 -9.59 -4.77
N VAL A 25 15.03 -10.85 -5.00
CA VAL A 25 13.86 -11.47 -4.38
C VAL A 25 13.98 -11.46 -2.86
N SER A 26 15.14 -11.84 -2.31
CA SER A 26 15.37 -11.81 -0.86
C SER A 26 15.40 -10.39 -0.29
N MET A 27 15.94 -9.43 -1.04
CA MET A 27 15.88 -8.02 -0.70
C MET A 27 14.43 -7.52 -0.62
N CYS A 28 13.59 -7.92 -1.57
CA CYS A 28 12.18 -7.56 -1.58
C CYS A 28 11.39 -8.20 -0.43
N LEU A 29 11.44 -9.53 -0.35
CA LEU A 29 10.63 -10.31 0.57
C LEU A 29 11.15 -10.22 1.99
N ASN A 30 12.40 -10.63 2.23
CA ASN A 30 12.89 -10.79 3.60
C ASN A 30 13.37 -9.47 4.21
N ILE A 31 14.18 -8.71 3.46
CA ILE A 31 14.80 -7.49 3.98
C ILE A 31 13.81 -6.34 4.05
N VAL A 32 13.01 -6.10 3.00
CA VAL A 32 12.06 -4.99 3.00
C VAL A 32 10.70 -5.41 3.54
N LEU A 33 9.98 -6.30 2.86
CA LEU A 33 8.60 -6.62 3.25
C LEU A 33 8.54 -7.19 4.66
N GLU A 34 9.23 -8.29 4.93
CA GLU A 34 9.07 -9.02 6.18
C GLU A 34 9.61 -8.26 7.38
N THR A 35 10.82 -7.71 7.24
CA THR A 35 11.46 -6.99 8.34
C THR A 35 10.78 -5.63 8.59
N ALA A 36 10.43 -4.86 7.55
CA ALA A 36 9.89 -3.50 7.74
C ALA A 36 8.37 -3.45 7.88
N TYR A 37 7.62 -4.38 7.26
CA TYR A 37 6.16 -4.31 7.17
C TYR A 37 5.43 -5.51 7.75
N THR A 38 5.69 -6.76 7.30
CA THR A 38 4.82 -7.88 7.71
C THR A 38 5.04 -8.31 9.15
N ASN A 39 6.27 -8.37 9.65
CA ASN A 39 6.51 -8.72 11.06
C ASN A 39 5.76 -7.79 12.05
N PRO A 40 5.83 -6.45 11.94
CA PRO A 40 5.01 -5.58 12.78
C PRO A 40 3.50 -5.69 12.45
N LEU A 41 3.11 -5.80 11.18
CA LEU A 41 1.72 -5.94 10.75
C LEU A 41 1.03 -7.16 11.37
N VAL A 42 1.70 -8.31 11.45
CA VAL A 42 1.12 -9.53 12.03
C VAL A 42 1.01 -9.49 13.55
N VAL A 43 1.50 -8.43 14.20
CA VAL A 43 1.21 -8.09 15.61
C VAL A 43 0.11 -7.02 15.69
N ALA A 44 0.17 -6.03 14.81
CA ALA A 44 -0.70 -4.86 14.86
C ALA A 44 -2.15 -5.14 14.44
N LEU A 45 -2.37 -5.88 13.34
CA LEU A 45 -3.72 -6.22 12.91
C LEU A 45 -4.47 -7.08 13.94
N PRO A 46 -3.84 -8.07 14.61
CA PRO A 46 -4.42 -8.73 15.78
C PRO A 46 -4.87 -7.80 16.89
N GLN A 47 -4.14 -6.72 17.17
CA GLN A 47 -4.56 -5.76 18.19
C GLN A 47 -5.87 -5.07 17.79
N VAL A 48 -5.97 -4.62 16.53
CA VAL A 48 -7.20 -4.03 15.98
C VAL A 48 -8.36 -5.04 16.04
N ALA A 49 -8.11 -6.29 15.63
CA ALA A 49 -9.12 -7.35 15.69
C ALA A 49 -9.60 -7.60 17.13
N ALA A 50 -8.68 -7.72 18.09
CA ALA A 50 -8.99 -8.03 19.48
C ALA A 50 -9.82 -6.92 20.15
N VAL A 51 -9.51 -5.64 19.92
CA VAL A 51 -10.31 -4.52 20.49
C VAL A 51 -11.71 -4.43 19.87
N ASN A 52 -11.90 -4.96 18.66
CA ASN A 52 -13.20 -5.09 18.01
C ASN A 52 -13.90 -6.44 18.32
N GLY A 53 -13.41 -7.22 19.29
CA GLY A 53 -14.05 -8.46 19.76
C GLY A 53 -13.84 -9.69 18.85
N GLU A 54 -12.88 -9.63 17.93
CA GLU A 54 -12.49 -10.73 17.05
C GLU A 54 -11.29 -11.47 17.67
N HIS A 55 -11.35 -12.81 17.73
CA HIS A 55 -10.33 -13.63 18.40
C HIS A 55 -9.69 -14.70 17.50
N ALA A 56 -10.25 -14.97 16.32
CA ALA A 56 -9.67 -15.95 15.40
C ALA A 56 -8.44 -15.39 14.67
N MET A 57 -8.46 -14.11 14.24
CA MET A 57 -7.31 -13.47 13.63
C MET A 57 -6.13 -13.39 14.61
N PRO A 58 -6.26 -12.90 15.87
CA PRO A 58 -5.16 -12.93 16.82
C PRO A 58 -4.59 -14.33 17.04
N THR A 59 -5.44 -15.35 17.15
CA THR A 59 -4.99 -16.74 17.33
C THR A 59 -4.14 -17.22 16.16
N ALA A 60 -4.58 -16.96 14.91
CA ALA A 60 -3.86 -17.39 13.72
C ALA A 60 -2.61 -16.54 13.44
N PHE A 61 -2.73 -15.22 13.49
CA PHE A 61 -1.66 -14.29 13.11
C PHE A 61 -0.52 -14.29 14.11
N LEU A 62 -0.78 -14.41 15.42
CA LEU A 62 0.30 -14.53 16.40
C LEU A 62 1.05 -15.86 16.29
N SER A 63 0.39 -16.92 15.79
CA SER A 63 1.08 -18.16 15.42
C SER A 63 1.97 -17.94 14.19
N ILE A 64 1.48 -17.25 13.15
CA ILE A 64 2.26 -16.90 11.96
C ILE A 64 3.47 -16.04 12.33
N GLN A 65 3.27 -15.03 13.19
CA GLN A 65 4.32 -14.12 13.64
C GLN A 65 5.51 -14.84 14.30
N SER A 66 5.24 -15.93 15.03
CA SER A 66 6.30 -16.71 15.68
C SER A 66 7.32 -17.31 14.70
N ASP A 67 6.98 -17.36 13.40
CA ASP A 67 7.83 -17.87 12.34
C ASP A 67 8.63 -16.77 11.62
N GLU A 68 8.16 -15.52 11.63
CA GLU A 68 8.73 -14.38 10.88
C GLU A 68 10.20 -14.12 11.19
N SER A 69 10.62 -14.27 12.45
CA SER A 69 12.03 -14.09 12.84
C SER A 69 12.99 -15.03 12.11
N ARG A 70 12.54 -16.22 11.71
CA ARG A 70 13.35 -17.17 10.93
C ARG A 70 13.46 -16.76 9.47
N HIS A 71 12.44 -16.10 8.91
CA HIS A 71 12.49 -15.58 7.55
C HIS A 71 13.37 -14.33 7.45
N MET A 72 13.29 -13.45 8.45
CA MET A 72 14.23 -12.32 8.60
C MET A 72 15.69 -12.81 8.67
N ALA A 73 15.95 -13.91 9.38
CA ALA A 73 17.28 -14.52 9.43
C ALA A 73 17.74 -15.05 8.07
N ASN A 74 16.84 -15.60 7.24
CA ASN A 74 17.17 -16.01 5.86
C ASN A 74 17.56 -14.81 4.99
N GLY A 75 16.82 -13.71 5.09
CA GLY A 75 17.15 -12.45 4.41
C GLY A 75 18.52 -11.93 4.82
N TYR A 76 18.75 -11.83 6.14
CA TYR A 76 20.02 -11.39 6.68
C TYR A 76 21.18 -12.29 6.23
N GLY A 77 21.03 -13.62 6.28
CA GLY A 77 22.03 -14.56 5.81
C GLY A 77 22.33 -14.42 4.31
N THR A 78 21.30 -14.24 3.49
CA THR A 78 21.44 -14.01 2.05
C THR A 78 22.21 -12.72 1.78
N LEU A 79 21.80 -11.60 2.40
CA LEU A 79 22.48 -10.32 2.28
C LEU A 79 23.95 -10.42 2.73
N MET A 80 24.21 -11.03 3.89
CA MET A 80 25.57 -11.19 4.41
C MET A 80 26.47 -12.04 3.52
N SER A 81 25.91 -12.96 2.72
CA SER A 81 26.68 -13.78 1.79
C SER A 81 27.21 -13.00 0.57
N VAL A 82 26.61 -11.86 0.25
CA VAL A 82 26.94 -11.08 -0.96
C VAL A 82 27.44 -9.66 -0.67
N ILE A 83 27.11 -9.07 0.49
CA ILE A 83 27.40 -7.67 0.81
C ILE A 83 28.88 -7.36 1.03
N GLN A 84 29.71 -8.38 1.30
CA GLN A 84 31.16 -8.20 1.48
C GLN A 84 31.89 -7.92 0.16
N GLU A 85 31.27 -8.27 -0.98
CA GLU A 85 31.76 -7.90 -2.29
C GLU A 85 31.31 -6.47 -2.60
N HIS A 86 32.26 -5.53 -2.62
CA HIS A 86 31.96 -4.11 -2.73
C HIS A 86 31.29 -3.75 -4.06
N ASP A 87 31.57 -4.51 -5.13
CA ASP A 87 30.94 -4.33 -6.44
C ASP A 87 29.43 -4.60 -6.42
N ASN A 88 28.92 -5.31 -5.40
CA ASN A 88 27.49 -5.57 -5.23
C ASN A 88 26.73 -4.40 -4.61
N LEU A 89 27.41 -3.49 -3.89
CA LEU A 89 26.75 -2.44 -3.10
C LEU A 89 25.80 -1.53 -3.89
N PRO A 90 26.15 -1.07 -5.12
CA PRO A 90 25.23 -0.27 -5.91
C PRO A 90 23.92 -1.00 -6.23
N PHE A 91 24.00 -2.29 -6.56
CA PHE A 91 22.83 -3.11 -6.88
C PHE A 91 21.98 -3.42 -5.66
N LEU A 92 22.62 -3.71 -4.52
CA LEU A 92 21.92 -3.92 -3.25
C LEU A 92 21.20 -2.65 -2.78
N GLN A 93 21.84 -1.49 -2.93
CA GLN A 93 21.23 -0.20 -2.59
C GLN A 93 20.06 0.13 -3.52
N GLU A 94 20.21 -0.05 -4.84
CA GLU A 94 19.11 0.15 -5.79
C GLU A 94 17.93 -0.78 -5.49
N SER A 95 18.21 -2.06 -5.21
CA SER A 95 17.18 -3.04 -4.85
C SER A 95 16.46 -2.66 -3.56
N LEU A 96 17.19 -2.19 -2.55
CA LEU A 96 16.61 -1.71 -1.29
C LEU A 96 15.69 -0.51 -1.53
N ASP A 97 16.18 0.53 -2.21
CA ASP A 97 15.43 1.76 -2.48
C ASP A 97 14.17 1.48 -3.31
N ARG A 98 14.30 0.62 -4.33
CA ARG A 98 13.20 0.21 -5.20
C ARG A 98 12.11 -0.51 -4.43
N HIS A 99 12.48 -1.55 -3.69
CA HIS A 99 11.50 -2.36 -2.98
C HIS A 99 10.92 -1.64 -1.77
N PHE A 100 11.69 -0.80 -1.07
CA PHE A 100 11.16 0.00 0.02
C PHE A 100 10.05 0.93 -0.46
N TRP A 101 10.28 1.67 -1.56
CA TRP A 101 9.24 2.52 -2.16
C TRP A 101 8.05 1.71 -2.67
N HIS A 102 8.32 0.60 -3.36
CA HIS A 102 7.27 -0.24 -3.93
C HIS A 102 6.37 -0.85 -2.84
N GLN A 103 6.96 -1.40 -1.78
CA GLN A 103 6.21 -2.04 -0.70
C GLN A 103 5.45 -1.00 0.13
N HIS A 104 6.02 0.18 0.39
CA HIS A 104 5.31 1.30 1.03
C HIS A 104 3.96 1.58 0.36
N GLN A 105 3.94 1.73 -0.97
CA GLN A 105 2.71 2.07 -1.71
C GLN A 105 1.57 1.09 -1.38
N SER A 106 1.87 -0.21 -1.28
CA SER A 106 0.85 -1.21 -1.00
C SER A 106 0.63 -1.52 0.48
N MET A 107 1.68 -1.69 1.27
CA MET A 107 1.58 -2.11 2.66
C MET A 107 1.03 -0.99 3.53
N ASP A 108 1.44 0.25 3.29
CA ASP A 108 0.98 1.38 4.10
C ASP A 108 -0.46 1.72 3.78
N THR A 109 -0.83 1.60 2.50
CA THR A 109 -2.23 1.63 2.08
C THR A 109 -3.03 0.53 2.78
N LEU A 110 -2.55 -0.72 2.74
CA LEU A 110 -3.27 -1.87 3.29
C LEU A 110 -3.48 -1.71 4.79
N VAL A 111 -2.42 -1.46 5.56
CA VAL A 111 -2.51 -1.38 7.03
C VAL A 111 -3.30 -0.17 7.46
N GLY A 112 -3.05 1.01 6.86
CA GLY A 112 -3.78 2.23 7.19
C GLY A 112 -5.28 2.11 6.91
N VAL A 113 -5.66 1.57 5.74
CA VAL A 113 -7.09 1.38 5.39
C VAL A 113 -7.73 0.32 6.30
N LEU A 114 -7.13 -0.86 6.45
CA LEU A 114 -7.74 -1.94 7.25
C LEU A 114 -7.93 -1.52 8.71
N SER A 115 -6.93 -0.84 9.28
CA SER A 115 -6.89 -0.54 10.72
C SER A 115 -7.75 0.66 11.11
N GLU A 116 -7.91 1.64 10.21
CA GLU A 116 -8.64 2.88 10.52
C GLU A 116 -10.00 2.98 9.84
N TYR A 117 -10.22 2.34 8.68
CA TYR A 117 -11.46 2.47 7.92
C TYR A 117 -12.35 1.25 8.02
N PHE A 118 -11.79 0.06 8.26
CA PHE A 118 -12.54 -1.20 8.41
C PHE A 118 -12.58 -1.71 9.86
N ALA A 119 -12.32 -0.82 10.82
CA ALA A 119 -12.46 -1.06 12.25
C ALA A 119 -13.32 0.04 12.89
N VAL A 120 -14.04 -0.31 13.96
CA VAL A 120 -14.82 0.64 14.76
C VAL A 120 -13.93 1.21 15.86
N GLU A 121 -13.38 0.32 16.69
CA GLU A 121 -12.43 0.68 17.73
C GLU A 121 -11.01 0.70 17.13
N ARG A 122 -10.33 1.83 17.28
CA ARG A 122 -9.00 2.08 16.70
C ARG A 122 -7.98 2.25 17.82
N PRO A 123 -7.06 1.29 18.01
CA PRO A 123 -6.11 1.34 19.13
C PRO A 123 -5.01 2.39 18.95
N TRP A 124 -4.80 2.88 17.73
CA TRP A 124 -3.74 3.82 17.37
C TRP A 124 -4.04 4.48 16.02
N ALA A 125 -3.34 5.56 15.71
CA ALA A 125 -3.27 6.13 14.37
C ALA A 125 -2.10 5.53 13.59
N TYR A 126 -2.33 5.16 12.34
CA TYR A 126 -1.38 4.43 11.51
C TYR A 126 -0.05 5.16 11.34
N LYS A 127 -0.08 6.49 11.16
CA LYS A 127 1.15 7.28 11.07
C LYS A 127 2.04 7.17 12.33
N ASP A 128 1.46 6.98 13.50
CA ASP A 128 2.20 6.94 14.77
C ASP A 128 2.91 5.60 14.91
N VAL A 129 2.22 4.49 14.59
CA VAL A 129 2.83 3.16 14.62
C VAL A 129 3.79 2.92 13.44
N TRP A 130 3.56 3.58 12.30
CA TRP A 130 4.49 3.54 11.17
C TRP A 130 5.84 4.17 11.53
N GLU A 131 5.85 5.28 12.28
CA GLU A 131 7.08 5.91 12.76
C GLU A 131 7.89 4.92 13.61
N GLU A 132 7.24 4.24 14.56
CA GLU A 132 7.89 3.22 15.39
C GLU A 132 8.44 2.06 14.53
N TRP A 133 7.61 1.45 13.69
CA TRP A 133 8.01 0.23 12.97
C TRP A 133 9.03 0.47 11.86
N VAL A 134 8.86 1.56 11.11
CA VAL A 134 9.67 1.82 9.92
C VAL A 134 10.85 2.71 10.26
N VAL A 135 10.64 3.81 10.97
CA VAL A 135 11.71 4.77 11.26
C VAL A 135 12.59 4.26 12.40
N ASP A 136 12.01 3.90 13.54
CA ASP A 136 12.80 3.50 14.71
C ASP A 136 13.32 2.06 14.59
N ASP A 137 12.45 1.10 14.28
CA ASP A 137 12.82 -0.32 14.26
C ASP A 137 13.55 -0.71 12.98
N PHE A 138 12.92 -0.56 11.80
CA PHE A 138 13.55 -0.98 10.55
C PHE A 138 14.77 -0.11 10.21
N VAL A 139 14.62 1.22 10.15
CA VAL A 139 15.74 2.09 9.79
C VAL A 139 16.71 2.29 10.96
N GLY A 140 16.21 2.66 12.14
CA GLY A 140 17.03 3.01 13.30
C GLY A 140 17.76 1.81 13.93
N SER A 141 17.16 0.62 13.92
CA SER A 141 17.75 -0.57 14.55
C SER A 141 18.30 -1.59 13.54
N TYR A 142 17.51 -2.00 12.55
CA TYR A 142 17.93 -3.04 11.60
C TYR A 142 18.94 -2.52 10.57
N MET A 143 18.58 -1.49 9.80
CA MET A 143 19.42 -0.93 8.74
C MET A 143 20.69 -0.26 9.29
N SER A 144 20.62 0.36 10.47
CA SER A 144 21.80 0.99 11.10
C SER A 144 22.95 -0.01 11.29
N ARG A 145 22.65 -1.29 11.58
CA ARG A 145 23.63 -2.38 11.69
C ARG A 145 24.24 -2.81 10.35
N LEU A 146 23.63 -2.42 9.23
CA LEU A 146 24.15 -2.67 7.88
C LEU A 146 25.05 -1.53 7.39
N SER A 147 25.05 -0.37 8.06
CA SER A 147 25.89 0.78 7.70
C SER A 147 27.40 0.47 7.60
N PRO A 148 28.01 -0.37 8.48
CA PRO A 148 29.42 -0.74 8.35
C PRO A 148 29.77 -1.47 7.05
N PHE A 149 28.79 -2.07 6.38
CA PHE A 149 28.97 -2.73 5.09
C PHE A 149 28.74 -1.78 3.90
N GLY A 150 28.31 -0.54 4.13
CA GLY A 150 28.15 0.48 3.10
C GLY A 150 26.73 0.69 2.60
N LEU A 151 25.74 -0.09 3.07
CA LEU A 151 24.32 0.18 2.81
C LEU A 151 23.86 1.43 3.59
N LYS A 152 22.92 2.17 2.99
CA LYS A 152 22.34 3.38 3.56
C LYS A 152 20.84 3.20 3.77
N PRO A 153 20.22 3.97 4.70
CA PRO A 153 18.77 4.05 4.79
C PRO A 153 18.14 4.39 3.44
N PRO A 154 16.89 3.95 3.19
CA PRO A 154 16.20 4.21 1.93
C PRO A 154 16.20 5.70 1.57
N ALA A 155 16.61 6.04 0.35
CA ALA A 155 16.84 7.42 -0.08
C ALA A 155 15.56 8.29 0.00
N ARG A 156 14.39 7.67 -0.17
CA ARG A 156 13.07 8.33 -0.16
C ARG A 156 12.33 8.22 1.17
N LEU A 157 12.96 7.83 2.28
CA LEU A 157 12.30 7.65 3.58
C LEU A 157 11.47 8.88 4.01
N GLY A 158 12.01 10.09 3.86
CA GLY A 158 11.27 11.32 4.20
C GLY A 158 10.06 11.59 3.30
N GLU A 159 10.09 11.11 2.05
CA GLU A 159 8.95 11.19 1.13
C GLU A 159 7.88 10.14 1.50
N VAL A 160 8.30 8.95 1.89
CA VAL A 160 7.41 7.91 2.44
C VAL A 160 6.67 8.41 3.68
N ALA A 161 7.39 9.02 4.64
CA ALA A 161 6.78 9.61 5.83
C ALA A 161 5.72 10.68 5.48
N ARG A 162 5.96 11.48 4.43
CA ARG A 162 4.99 12.45 3.92
C ARG A 162 3.74 11.77 3.34
N PHE A 163 3.89 10.66 2.64
CA PHE A 163 2.77 9.90 2.08
C PHE A 163 1.89 9.29 3.17
N VAL A 164 2.49 8.66 4.19
CA VAL A 164 1.79 7.98 5.30
C VAL A 164 0.83 8.90 6.07
N ASN A 165 1.05 10.21 6.04
CA ASN A 165 0.17 11.18 6.71
C ASN A 165 -1.24 11.24 6.11
N ASP A 166 -1.45 10.87 4.84
CA ASP A 166 -2.73 11.09 4.15
C ASP A 166 -3.11 10.04 3.08
N MET A 167 -2.15 9.23 2.63
CA MET A 167 -2.36 8.33 1.48
C MET A 167 -3.48 7.32 1.70
N HIS A 168 -3.57 6.71 2.88
CA HIS A 168 -4.56 5.68 3.17
C HIS A 168 -5.96 6.28 3.32
N HIS A 169 -6.07 7.54 3.77
CA HIS A 169 -7.34 8.26 3.78
C HIS A 169 -7.88 8.46 2.35
N SER A 170 -6.98 8.88 1.45
CA SER A 170 -7.29 9.06 0.04
C SER A 170 -7.67 7.76 -0.66
N VAL A 171 -6.95 6.67 -0.36
CA VAL A 171 -7.28 5.36 -0.92
C VAL A 171 -8.57 4.81 -0.32
N ALA A 172 -8.86 5.02 0.97
CA ALA A 172 -10.08 4.53 1.59
C ALA A 172 -11.34 5.10 0.93
N ILE A 173 -11.37 6.41 0.66
CA ILE A 173 -12.52 7.01 -0.04
C ILE A 173 -12.58 6.55 -1.51
N ALA A 174 -11.44 6.30 -2.15
CA ALA A 174 -11.42 5.70 -3.49
C ALA A 174 -12.01 4.28 -3.49
N LEU A 175 -11.68 3.45 -2.49
CA LEU A 175 -12.24 2.11 -2.30
C LEU A 175 -13.73 2.13 -1.97
N ALA A 176 -14.19 3.12 -1.19
CA ALA A 176 -15.61 3.36 -0.93
C ALA A 176 -16.34 3.79 -2.21
N ALA A 177 -15.73 4.64 -3.04
CA ALA A 177 -16.32 5.05 -4.30
C ALA A 177 -16.55 3.85 -5.22
N MET A 178 -15.58 2.93 -5.31
CA MET A 178 -15.65 1.72 -6.13
C MET A 178 -16.28 0.51 -5.43
N TRP A 179 -17.06 0.71 -4.36
CA TRP A 179 -17.63 -0.39 -3.56
C TRP A 179 -18.38 -1.48 -4.33
N PRO A 180 -19.05 -1.24 -5.48
CA PRO A 180 -19.71 -2.33 -6.22
C PRO A 180 -18.74 -3.38 -6.75
N LEU A 181 -17.46 -3.02 -6.91
CA LEU A 181 -16.40 -3.95 -7.31
C LEU A 181 -15.87 -4.77 -6.12
N ASN A 182 -16.05 -4.29 -4.89
CA ASN A 182 -15.46 -4.88 -3.69
C ASN A 182 -16.10 -6.23 -3.34
N PHE A 183 -15.28 -7.17 -2.88
CA PHE A 183 -15.76 -8.44 -2.29
C PHE A 183 -15.94 -8.35 -0.76
N TRP A 184 -15.97 -7.13 -0.23
CA TRP A 184 -16.25 -6.79 1.16
C TRP A 184 -17.25 -5.62 1.20
N ARG A 185 -17.81 -5.36 2.37
CA ARG A 185 -18.70 -4.22 2.61
C ARG A 185 -17.91 -3.04 3.17
N THR A 186 -18.21 -1.84 2.71
CA THR A 186 -17.67 -0.60 3.27
C THR A 186 -18.78 0.08 4.06
N ASP A 187 -18.60 0.23 5.36
CA ASP A 187 -19.54 0.95 6.20
C ASP A 187 -19.32 2.46 6.08
N PRO A 188 -20.38 3.29 6.03
CA PRO A 188 -20.24 4.73 6.01
C PRO A 188 -19.82 5.23 7.40
N MET A 189 -18.78 6.06 7.44
CA MET A 189 -18.24 6.66 8.67
C MET A 189 -19.23 7.60 9.32
N GLY A 190 -19.34 7.67 10.65
CA GLY A 190 -20.26 8.55 11.39
C GLY A 190 -19.56 9.65 12.22
N PRO A 191 -20.32 10.40 13.05
CA PRO A 191 -19.77 11.48 13.86
C PRO A 191 -18.63 11.05 14.80
N ALA A 192 -18.70 9.84 15.37
CA ALA A 192 -17.64 9.31 16.23
C ALA A 192 -16.33 9.05 15.45
N ASP A 193 -16.45 8.57 14.21
CA ASP A 193 -15.28 8.41 13.33
C ASP A 193 -14.67 9.76 13.00
N TYR A 194 -15.51 10.77 12.70
CA TYR A 194 -15.02 12.11 12.35
C TYR A 194 -14.29 12.76 13.53
N GLU A 195 -14.81 12.62 14.75
CA GLU A 195 -14.12 13.07 15.97
C GLU A 195 -12.77 12.36 16.14
N TRP A 196 -12.74 11.04 15.96
CA TRP A 196 -11.49 10.27 16.06
C TRP A 196 -10.47 10.71 15.01
N PHE A 197 -10.86 10.84 13.75
CA PHE A 197 -9.98 11.27 12.68
C PHE A 197 -9.52 12.71 12.85
N GLU A 198 -10.39 13.65 13.25
CA GLU A 198 -10.00 15.03 13.46
C GLU A 198 -8.99 15.18 14.62
N ASN A 199 -9.13 14.35 15.65
CA ASN A 199 -8.20 14.34 16.80
C ASN A 199 -6.80 13.81 16.41
N HIS A 200 -6.72 12.79 15.56
CA HIS A 200 -5.43 12.19 15.16
C HIS A 200 -4.85 12.83 13.89
N TYR A 201 -5.70 13.33 13.01
CA TYR A 201 -5.39 13.93 11.71
C TYR A 201 -6.13 15.28 11.56
N PRO A 202 -5.67 16.35 12.22
CA PRO A 202 -6.33 17.65 12.14
C PRO A 202 -6.51 18.14 10.70
N GLY A 203 -7.74 18.53 10.34
CA GLY A 203 -8.15 18.88 8.99
C GLY A 203 -8.78 17.73 8.19
N TRP A 204 -8.80 16.50 8.71
CA TRP A 204 -9.40 15.35 8.04
C TRP A 204 -10.86 15.59 7.67
N THR A 205 -11.67 16.14 8.59
CA THR A 205 -13.10 16.36 8.36
C THR A 205 -13.33 17.36 7.22
N LYS A 206 -12.49 18.40 7.16
CA LYS A 206 -12.53 19.38 6.07
C LYS A 206 -12.20 18.74 4.71
N SER A 207 -11.28 17.78 4.70
CA SER A 207 -10.78 17.14 3.48
C SER A 207 -11.67 15.98 3.00
N TYR A 208 -12.24 15.19 3.91
CA TYR A 208 -12.88 13.91 3.61
C TYR A 208 -14.33 13.80 4.10
N GLY A 209 -14.74 14.56 5.11
CA GLY A 209 -16.06 14.42 5.75
C GLY A 209 -17.22 14.54 4.76
N GLY A 210 -17.17 15.53 3.86
CA GLY A 210 -18.19 15.70 2.82
C GLY A 210 -18.28 14.54 1.82
N LEU A 211 -17.16 13.84 1.55
CA LEU A 211 -17.14 12.67 0.67
C LEU A 211 -17.75 11.45 1.37
N TRP A 212 -17.47 11.28 2.66
CA TRP A 212 -18.07 10.22 3.47
C TRP A 212 -19.57 10.44 3.74
N ASP A 213 -20.01 11.68 3.89
CA ASP A 213 -21.43 12.02 3.97
C ASP A 213 -22.14 11.72 2.65
N ALA A 214 -21.53 12.10 1.51
CA ALA A 214 -22.06 11.75 0.19
C ALA A 214 -22.11 10.22 -0.02
N PHE A 215 -21.07 9.49 0.39
CA PHE A 215 -21.06 8.03 0.36
C PHE A 215 -22.20 7.43 1.20
N ARG A 216 -22.43 7.94 2.41
CA ARG A 216 -23.55 7.52 3.27
C ARG A 216 -24.89 7.72 2.57
N ASP A 217 -25.13 8.89 2.00
CA ASP A 217 -26.39 9.21 1.30
C ASP A 217 -26.63 8.31 0.07
N MET A 218 -25.56 7.83 -0.56
CA MET A 218 -25.61 6.93 -1.72
C MET A 218 -25.55 5.43 -1.35
N SER A 219 -25.30 5.09 -0.08
CA SER A 219 -25.19 3.70 0.36
C SER A 219 -26.54 2.96 0.38
N ASP A 220 -27.66 3.69 0.33
CA ASP A 220 -29.00 3.13 0.13
C ASP A 220 -29.19 2.74 -1.35
N PRO A 221 -29.47 1.46 -1.68
CA PRO A 221 -29.72 1.02 -3.05
C PRO A 221 -30.85 1.78 -3.76
N SER A 222 -31.83 2.31 -3.02
CA SER A 222 -32.92 3.12 -3.58
C SER A 222 -32.45 4.46 -4.14
N SER A 223 -31.26 4.93 -3.75
CA SER A 223 -30.65 6.12 -4.31
C SER A 223 -30.32 5.96 -5.80
N ALA A 224 -30.12 4.70 -6.27
CA ALA A 224 -29.68 4.36 -7.62
C ALA A 224 -28.42 5.13 -8.07
N ARG A 225 -27.60 5.60 -7.11
CA ARG A 225 -26.38 6.37 -7.33
C ARG A 225 -25.21 5.66 -6.66
N ILE A 226 -24.04 5.75 -7.29
CA ILE A 226 -22.78 5.28 -6.74
C ILE A 226 -21.80 6.44 -6.80
N LEU A 227 -21.04 6.67 -5.74
CA LEU A 227 -20.09 7.78 -5.66
C LEU A 227 -19.12 7.81 -6.86
N LEU A 228 -18.70 6.65 -7.36
CA LEU A 228 -17.88 6.54 -8.58
C LEU A 228 -18.48 7.23 -9.81
N GLN A 229 -19.80 7.20 -9.97
CA GLN A 229 -20.52 7.79 -11.11
C GLN A 229 -20.65 9.32 -11.02
N GLU A 230 -20.53 9.87 -9.81
CA GLU A 230 -20.60 11.31 -9.55
C GLU A 230 -19.23 11.99 -9.71
N LEU A 231 -18.15 11.23 -9.87
CA LEU A 231 -16.82 11.78 -10.12
C LEU A 231 -16.70 12.26 -11.57
N PRO A 232 -16.06 13.42 -11.82
CA PRO A 232 -15.90 13.95 -13.17
C PRO A 232 -15.01 13.07 -14.06
N ALA A 233 -14.14 12.26 -13.44
CA ALA A 233 -13.33 11.24 -14.09
C ALA A 233 -12.93 10.18 -13.06
N LEU A 234 -12.70 8.95 -13.54
CA LEU A 234 -12.16 7.86 -12.73
C LEU A 234 -10.66 8.08 -12.53
N PRO A 235 -10.12 7.94 -11.30
CA PRO A 235 -8.68 8.02 -11.10
C PRO A 235 -8.00 6.85 -11.81
N ALA A 236 -6.92 7.13 -12.54
CA ALA A 236 -6.11 6.08 -13.12
C ALA A 236 -5.54 5.16 -12.01
N PHE A 237 -5.21 3.92 -12.35
CA PHE A 237 -4.38 3.08 -11.48
C PHE A 237 -2.91 3.25 -11.86
N CYS A 238 -2.02 3.29 -10.87
CA CYS A 238 -0.59 3.36 -11.11
C CYS A 238 -0.12 2.12 -11.88
N GLN A 239 0.65 2.30 -12.95
CA GLN A 239 1.17 1.20 -13.77
C GLN A 239 2.20 0.33 -13.03
N VAL A 240 2.80 0.85 -11.96
CA VAL A 240 3.82 0.15 -11.17
C VAL A 240 3.18 -0.57 -9.98
N CYS A 241 2.61 0.19 -9.03
CA CYS A 241 2.09 -0.39 -7.79
C CYS A 241 0.59 -0.71 -7.83
N HIS A 242 -0.14 -0.27 -8.87
CA HIS A 242 -1.59 -0.43 -9.03
C HIS A 242 -2.48 0.16 -7.92
N VAL A 243 -1.92 0.96 -7.02
CA VAL A 243 -2.68 1.85 -6.13
C VAL A 243 -3.40 2.91 -7.00
N PRO A 244 -4.63 3.34 -6.67
CA PRO A 244 -5.28 4.44 -7.37
C PRO A 244 -4.41 5.70 -7.33
N CYS A 245 -4.34 6.43 -8.44
CA CYS A 245 -3.58 7.67 -8.61
C CYS A 245 -4.29 8.86 -7.92
N VAL A 246 -4.50 8.71 -6.62
CA VAL A 246 -5.12 9.68 -5.71
C VAL A 246 -4.20 9.98 -4.53
N VAL A 247 -2.95 9.51 -4.59
CA VAL A 247 -1.93 9.65 -3.54
C VAL A 247 -0.92 10.75 -3.92
N PRO A 248 -0.24 11.38 -2.94
CA PRO A 248 -0.37 11.16 -1.49
C PRO A 248 -1.66 11.71 -0.89
N SER A 249 -2.38 12.57 -1.62
CA SER A 249 -3.66 13.15 -1.19
C SER A 249 -4.60 13.33 -2.38
N ILE A 250 -5.91 13.11 -2.20
CA ILE A 250 -6.93 13.35 -3.24
C ILE A 250 -6.98 14.82 -3.68
N HIS A 251 -6.54 15.74 -2.83
CA HIS A 251 -6.56 17.18 -3.10
C HIS A 251 -5.33 17.67 -3.86
N ALA A 252 -4.25 16.87 -3.83
CA ALA A 252 -2.99 17.17 -4.50
C ALA A 252 -2.31 15.85 -4.95
N PRO A 253 -2.94 15.07 -5.84
CA PRO A 253 -2.37 13.81 -6.29
C PRO A 253 -1.13 14.06 -7.14
N GLU A 254 -0.07 13.28 -6.92
CA GLU A 254 1.22 13.43 -7.61
C GLU A 254 1.30 12.58 -8.88
N THR A 255 0.16 12.41 -9.55
CA THR A 255 0.03 11.58 -10.74
C THR A 255 0.89 12.11 -11.88
N ARG A 256 1.59 11.20 -12.56
CA ARG A 256 2.48 11.51 -13.69
C ARG A 256 2.15 10.59 -14.86
N ILE A 257 2.45 11.05 -16.06
CA ILE A 257 2.28 10.24 -17.29
C ILE A 257 3.67 9.88 -17.82
N VAL A 258 3.92 8.59 -17.95
CA VAL A 258 5.15 8.02 -18.52
C VAL A 258 4.85 7.36 -19.86
N TYR A 259 5.89 7.07 -20.63
CA TYR A 259 5.78 6.44 -21.95
C TYR A 259 6.60 5.15 -22.01
N GLY A 260 5.99 4.06 -22.46
CA GLY A 260 6.64 2.78 -22.66
C GLY A 260 5.95 1.98 -23.75
N GLU A 261 6.71 1.22 -24.55
CA GLU A 261 6.19 0.31 -25.59
C GLU A 261 5.12 0.94 -26.52
N GLY A 262 5.28 2.21 -26.88
CA GLY A 262 4.34 2.90 -27.78
C GLY A 262 3.11 3.53 -27.12
N LYS A 263 2.96 3.41 -25.79
CA LYS A 263 1.76 3.80 -25.04
C LYS A 263 2.08 4.72 -23.87
N LYS A 264 1.05 5.45 -23.42
CA LYS A 264 1.10 6.29 -22.21
C LYS A 264 0.57 5.50 -21.03
N PHE A 265 1.24 5.61 -19.89
CA PHE A 265 0.84 5.01 -18.63
C PHE A 265 0.78 6.06 -17.54
N ALA A 266 -0.14 5.91 -16.58
CA ALA A 266 -0.16 6.73 -15.38
C ALA A 266 0.66 6.07 -14.27
N VAL A 267 1.43 6.87 -13.52
CA VAL A 267 2.10 6.44 -12.28
C VAL A 267 1.74 7.42 -11.17
N CYS A 268 1.62 6.93 -9.93
CA CYS A 268 1.06 7.73 -8.83
C CYS A 268 2.05 8.69 -8.16
N SER A 269 3.34 8.63 -8.50
CA SER A 269 4.39 9.38 -7.82
C SER A 269 5.69 9.41 -8.63
N GLU A 270 6.61 10.28 -8.25
CA GLU A 270 7.98 10.29 -8.80
C GLU A 270 8.72 8.98 -8.49
N GLY A 271 8.55 8.40 -7.30
CA GLY A 271 9.17 7.11 -7.00
C GLY A 271 8.63 5.98 -7.89
N CYS A 272 7.33 5.94 -8.20
CA CYS A 272 6.81 4.97 -9.17
C CYS A 272 7.27 5.27 -10.61
N GLU A 273 7.44 6.53 -11.01
CA GLU A 273 8.08 6.87 -12.29
C GLU A 273 9.52 6.33 -12.36
N TRP A 274 10.30 6.54 -11.30
CA TRP A 274 11.67 6.02 -11.22
C TRP A 274 11.70 4.50 -11.36
N ILE A 275 10.85 3.78 -10.63
CA ILE A 275 10.74 2.32 -10.73
C ILE A 275 10.35 1.88 -12.15
N PHE A 276 9.38 2.55 -12.77
CA PHE A 276 8.98 2.26 -14.15
C PHE A 276 10.17 2.36 -15.10
N ASN A 277 10.97 3.42 -14.96
CA ASN A 277 12.11 3.70 -15.81
C ASN A 277 13.28 2.72 -15.63
N LEU A 278 13.37 2.00 -14.50
CA LEU A 278 14.35 0.93 -14.33
C LEU A 278 14.08 -0.25 -15.27
N ASN A 279 12.81 -0.57 -15.53
CA ASN A 279 12.46 -1.63 -16.48
C ASN A 279 11.09 -1.39 -17.17
N PRO A 280 11.03 -0.49 -18.17
CA PRO A 280 9.77 -0.14 -18.83
C PRO A 280 9.06 -1.33 -19.48
N THR A 281 9.81 -2.31 -19.98
CA THR A 281 9.25 -3.48 -20.68
C THR A 281 8.46 -4.38 -19.74
N ILE A 282 8.95 -4.63 -18.51
CA ILE A 282 8.20 -5.41 -17.51
C ILE A 282 6.89 -4.70 -17.13
N TYR A 283 6.97 -3.40 -16.82
CA TYR A 283 5.78 -2.67 -16.38
C TYR A 283 4.79 -2.40 -17.50
N SER A 284 5.24 -2.25 -18.75
CA SER A 284 4.34 -2.05 -19.91
C SER A 284 3.61 -3.32 -20.35
N GLY A 285 4.07 -4.50 -19.90
CA GLY A 285 3.50 -5.81 -20.29
C GLY A 285 2.22 -6.19 -19.55
N CYS A 286 1.82 -5.44 -18.52
CA CYS A 286 0.64 -5.72 -17.70
C CYS A 286 -0.47 -4.71 -18.02
N ALA A 287 -1.62 -5.18 -18.52
CA ALA A 287 -2.78 -4.31 -18.65
C ALA A 287 -3.29 -3.91 -17.26
N ASN A 288 -3.54 -2.61 -17.05
CA ASN A 288 -4.20 -2.14 -15.83
C ASN A 288 -5.69 -2.52 -15.85
N TRP A 289 -6.36 -2.35 -14.70
CA TRP A 289 -7.76 -2.76 -14.56
C TRP A 289 -8.70 -2.01 -15.53
N TRP A 290 -8.51 -0.70 -15.69
CA TRP A 290 -9.32 0.12 -16.60
C TRP A 290 -9.14 -0.31 -18.06
N GLU A 291 -7.92 -0.59 -18.49
CA GLU A 291 -7.66 -1.09 -19.85
C GLU A 291 -8.33 -2.44 -20.13
N ARG A 292 -8.41 -3.31 -19.12
CA ARG A 292 -9.01 -4.64 -19.28
C ARG A 292 -10.52 -4.60 -19.46
N PHE A 293 -11.18 -3.65 -18.80
CA PHE A 293 -12.65 -3.55 -18.77
C PHE A 293 -13.16 -2.30 -19.50
N ASP A 294 -12.32 -1.69 -20.33
CA ASP A 294 -12.68 -0.49 -21.09
C ASP A 294 -13.92 -0.74 -21.96
N GLY A 295 -14.89 0.18 -21.88
CA GLY A 295 -16.16 0.10 -22.59
C GLY A 295 -17.16 -0.95 -22.07
N MET A 296 -16.86 -1.68 -20.99
CA MET A 296 -17.82 -2.61 -20.38
C MET A 296 -18.75 -1.90 -19.37
N ASP A 297 -19.99 -2.38 -19.28
CA ASP A 297 -20.90 -1.96 -18.22
C ASP A 297 -20.44 -2.50 -16.86
N LEU A 298 -20.61 -1.70 -15.80
CA LEU A 298 -20.17 -2.07 -14.45
C LEU A 298 -20.81 -3.37 -13.96
N ALA A 299 -22.10 -3.62 -14.28
CA ALA A 299 -22.77 -4.85 -13.89
C ALA A 299 -22.17 -6.07 -14.61
N ASP A 300 -21.84 -5.94 -15.89
CA ASP A 300 -21.19 -7.00 -16.66
C ASP A 300 -19.80 -7.32 -16.13
N VAL A 301 -19.05 -6.29 -15.69
CA VAL A 301 -17.73 -6.49 -15.04
C VAL A 301 -17.86 -7.26 -13.72
N ILE A 302 -18.89 -6.97 -12.92
CA ILE A 302 -19.13 -7.67 -11.64
C ILE A 302 -19.52 -9.14 -11.86
N LEU A 303 -20.26 -9.43 -12.95
CA LEU A 303 -20.72 -10.79 -13.27
C LEU A 303 -19.66 -11.65 -13.98
N ALA A 304 -18.59 -11.05 -14.51
CA ALA A 304 -17.50 -11.73 -15.23
C ALA A 304 -16.48 -12.39 -14.30
#